data_AF-A0A950T708-F1
#
_entry.id   AF-A0A950T708-F1
#
_cell.length_a   1.000
_cell.length_b   1.000
_cell.length_c   1.000
_cell.angle_alpha   90.00
_cell.angle_beta   90.00
_cell.angle_gamma   90.00
#
_symmetry.space_group_name_H-M   'P 1'
#
loop_
_entity.id
_entity.type
_entity.pdbx_description
1 polymer ?
#
loop_
_entity_poly.entity_id
_entity_poly.type
_entity_poly.pdbx_seq_one_letter_code
_entity_poly.pdbx_strand_id
1 'polypeptide(L)'
;MPERQGQGGEPWNKPSSQSNASLNGTSKLHTVPQRPPGMTRVSPPPPTPRVARPERKKPGNSRRWLLIIGGLFVVVFLACAGLAWAVGYGAINTAIGLNASSGASTTTADFLDALAKGDYDRAYKDLGPAVTLRTSPDEFKQQGQTADRCYGTVQNYSEVPNSASSQGNNQSYSYTITRSKLQKTYELHITLQQDPDGNGWKIADYGGDLGPGQQGPACK
;
A
#
# COMPACT_ATOMS: atom_id res chain seq x y z
N MET A 1 48.23 30.42 -9.46
CA MET A 1 47.52 31.71 -9.65
C MET A 1 46.40 31.48 -10.65
N PRO A 2 45.20 32.07 -10.52
CA PRO A 2 44.37 32.38 -9.34
C PRO A 2 43.01 31.61 -9.46
N GLU A 3 42.33 31.22 -8.38
CA GLU A 3 41.45 32.05 -7.53
C GLU A 3 40.31 32.76 -8.28
N ARG A 4 39.06 32.35 -8.00
CA ARG A 4 37.91 33.26 -7.96
C ARG A 4 36.83 32.74 -7.01
N GLN A 5 36.72 33.47 -5.90
CA GLN A 5 35.62 33.50 -4.94
C GLN A 5 34.41 34.31 -5.47
N GLY A 6 33.28 34.15 -4.78
CA GLY A 6 32.18 35.13 -4.66
C GLY A 6 30.98 34.80 -5.54
N GLN A 7 29.71 34.91 -5.14
CA GLN A 7 28.99 35.51 -4.01
C GLN A 7 27.65 34.72 -3.92
N GLY A 8 27.03 34.48 -2.76
CA GLY A 8 26.36 35.48 -1.93
C GLY A 8 24.86 35.52 -2.24
N GLY A 9 24.02 35.06 -1.31
CA GLY A 9 22.56 35.07 -1.46
C GLY A 9 21.84 34.37 -0.32
N GLU A 10 21.64 35.10 0.77
CA GLU A 10 21.00 34.70 2.03
C GLU A 10 19.49 34.33 1.93
N PRO A 11 18.94 33.66 2.96
CA PRO A 11 17.62 33.03 2.95
C PRO A 11 16.46 33.99 3.25
N TRP A 12 15.38 33.87 2.49
CA TRP A 12 14.14 34.60 2.74
C TRP A 12 13.37 34.00 3.94
N ASN A 13 13.64 34.55 5.12
CA ASN A 13 12.70 34.56 6.24
C ASN A 13 11.70 35.72 6.05
N LYS A 14 10.40 35.42 6.06
CA LYS A 14 9.32 36.40 6.24
C LYS A 14 8.49 36.00 7.47
N PRO A 15 8.57 36.76 8.57
CA PRO A 15 7.53 36.79 9.60
C PRO A 15 6.65 38.04 9.40
N SER A 16 5.32 37.88 9.38
CA SER A 16 4.35 38.87 9.88
C SER A 16 2.93 38.56 9.38
N SER A 17 2.06 38.18 10.31
CA SER A 17 0.79 38.88 10.50
C SER A 17 0.17 38.42 11.83
N GLN A 18 0.32 39.27 12.84
CA GLN A 18 -0.59 39.33 13.97
C GLN A 18 -2.01 39.62 13.45
N SER A 19 -3.00 38.92 13.96
CA SER A 19 -4.38 39.41 14.03
C SER A 19 -4.99 38.88 15.31
N ASN A 20 -4.96 39.73 16.34
CA ASN A 20 -5.76 39.62 17.54
C ASN A 20 -7.25 39.60 17.20
N ALA A 21 -8.02 38.72 17.84
CA ALA A 21 -9.37 39.03 18.31
C ALA A 21 -9.96 37.82 19.06
N SER A 22 -9.64 37.75 20.34
CA SER A 22 -10.48 37.10 21.34
C SER A 22 -11.81 37.86 21.44
N LEU A 23 -12.92 37.22 21.06
CA LEU A 23 -14.28 37.75 21.26
C LEU A 23 -15.03 36.85 22.24
N ASN A 24 -14.97 37.27 23.50
CA ASN A 24 -15.87 36.90 24.59
C ASN A 24 -17.34 37.16 24.17
N GLY A 25 -18.09 36.09 23.92
CA GLY A 25 -19.54 36.15 23.72
C GLY A 25 -20.28 36.23 25.06
N THR A 26 -20.69 37.43 25.44
CA THR A 26 -21.56 37.70 26.59
C THR A 26 -23.02 37.36 26.26
N SER A 27 -23.59 36.45 27.03
CA SER A 27 -24.99 36.04 27.03
C SER A 27 -25.91 37.20 27.47
N LYS A 28 -26.61 37.82 26.51
CA LYS A 28 -27.70 38.77 26.81
C LYS A 28 -29.02 38.00 26.94
N LEU A 29 -29.47 37.80 28.18
CA LEU A 29 -30.79 37.28 28.49
C LEU A 29 -31.87 38.30 28.07
N HIS A 30 -32.83 37.87 27.26
CA HIS A 30 -34.04 38.65 26.94
C HIS A 30 -34.99 38.65 28.14
N THR A 31 -35.24 39.83 28.71
CA THR A 31 -36.30 40.02 29.71
C THR A 31 -37.60 40.38 29.01
N VAL A 32 -38.62 39.53 29.13
CA VAL A 32 -39.99 39.84 28.69
C VAL A 32 -40.58 40.88 29.65
N PRO A 33 -41.09 42.03 29.20
CA PRO A 33 -41.70 43.02 30.08
C PRO A 33 -42.92 42.43 30.78
N GLN A 34 -42.98 42.50 32.11
CA GLN A 34 -44.16 42.10 32.86
C GLN A 34 -45.29 43.11 32.66
N ARG A 35 -46.51 42.59 32.47
CA ARG A 35 -47.72 43.38 32.25
C ARG A 35 -48.14 44.10 33.55
N PRO A 36 -48.54 45.39 33.48
CA PRO A 36 -49.03 46.12 34.65
C PRO A 36 -50.28 45.47 35.28
N PRO A 37 -50.43 45.48 36.62
CA PRO A 37 -51.61 44.95 37.30
C PRO A 37 -52.88 45.75 36.96
N GLY A 38 -54.01 45.07 36.74
CA GLY A 38 -55.35 45.70 36.63
C GLY A 38 -56.01 45.67 35.25
N MET A 39 -55.36 45.12 34.21
CA MET A 39 -56.03 44.95 32.91
C MET A 39 -56.85 43.64 32.87
N THR A 40 -58.17 43.77 32.84
CA THR A 40 -59.11 42.67 32.55
C THR A 40 -58.86 42.09 31.16
N ARG A 41 -58.89 40.76 31.08
CA ARG A 41 -58.64 39.99 29.86
C ARG A 41 -59.82 40.19 28.90
N VAL A 42 -59.57 40.82 27.75
CA VAL A 42 -60.56 40.93 26.66
C VAL A 42 -60.84 39.52 26.11
N SER A 43 -62.12 39.13 26.06
CA SER A 43 -62.55 37.84 25.54
C SER A 43 -62.12 37.68 24.07
N PRO A 44 -61.57 36.51 23.69
CA PRO A 44 -61.15 36.27 22.31
C PRO A 44 -62.35 36.24 21.35
N PRO A 45 -62.23 36.78 20.13
CA PRO A 45 -63.29 36.78 19.13
C PRO A 45 -63.58 35.36 18.60
N PRO A 46 -64.78 35.13 18.04
CA PRO A 46 -65.21 33.80 17.59
C PRO A 46 -64.31 33.24 16.48
N PRO A 47 -64.07 31.92 16.48
CA PRO A 47 -63.16 31.28 15.54
C PRO A 47 -63.71 31.29 14.12
N THR A 48 -63.18 32.17 13.26
CA THR A 48 -63.47 32.12 11.82
C THR A 48 -62.63 31.02 11.15
N PRO A 49 -63.19 30.24 10.20
CA PRO A 49 -62.45 29.20 9.49
C PRO A 49 -61.22 29.76 8.75
N ARG A 50 -60.05 29.19 9.04
CA ARG A 50 -58.78 29.66 8.50
C ARG A 50 -58.56 29.07 7.10
N VAL A 51 -58.52 29.92 6.07
CA VAL A 51 -58.22 29.50 4.70
C VAL A 51 -56.77 29.00 4.62
N ALA A 52 -56.56 27.86 3.95
CA ALA A 52 -55.25 27.23 3.84
C ALA A 52 -54.27 28.13 3.08
N ARG A 53 -53.15 28.47 3.74
CA ARG A 53 -52.04 29.24 3.18
C ARG A 53 -51.15 28.29 2.36
N PRO A 54 -50.74 28.65 1.13
CA PRO A 54 -49.80 27.83 0.36
C PRO A 54 -48.44 27.77 1.05
N GLU A 55 -47.89 26.56 1.19
CA GLU A 55 -46.56 26.33 1.75
C GLU A 55 -45.46 26.67 0.74
N ARG A 56 -44.51 27.52 1.17
CA ARG A 56 -43.25 27.74 0.47
C ARG A 56 -42.31 26.57 0.75
N LYS A 57 -41.92 25.81 -0.28
CA LYS A 57 -40.81 24.84 -0.18
C LYS A 57 -39.51 25.61 0.14
N LYS A 58 -38.89 25.30 1.28
CA LYS A 58 -37.54 25.77 1.64
C LYS A 58 -36.52 25.20 0.64
N PRO A 59 -35.58 26.00 0.10
CA PRO A 59 -34.46 25.45 -0.65
C PRO A 59 -33.60 24.59 0.28
N GLY A 60 -33.37 23.34 -0.13
CA GLY A 60 -32.68 22.33 0.66
C GLY A 60 -31.22 22.69 0.90
N ASN A 61 -30.77 22.54 2.14
CA ASN A 61 -29.41 22.82 2.61
C ASN A 61 -28.40 21.72 2.18
N SER A 62 -28.55 21.20 0.95
CA SER A 62 -27.85 20.00 0.46
C SER A 62 -26.33 20.17 0.41
N ARG A 63 -25.83 21.38 0.19
CA ARG A 63 -24.37 21.66 0.20
C ARG A 63 -23.73 21.41 1.56
N ARG A 64 -24.41 21.74 2.67
CA ARG A 64 -23.87 21.48 4.01
C ARG A 64 -23.92 19.99 4.35
N TRP A 65 -24.95 19.29 3.90
CA TRP A 65 -25.07 17.85 4.10
C TRP A 65 -24.03 17.06 3.28
N LEU A 66 -23.75 17.50 2.05
CA LEU A 66 -22.67 16.95 1.22
C LEU A 66 -21.27 17.16 1.85
N LEU A 67 -21.03 18.30 2.51
CA LEU A 67 -19.76 18.54 3.21
C LEU A 67 -19.61 17.66 4.46
N ILE A 68 -20.70 17.39 5.18
CA ILE A 68 -20.68 16.49 6.35
C ILE A 68 -20.47 15.04 5.92
N ILE A 69 -21.14 14.58 4.85
CA ILE A 69 -20.93 13.23 4.29
C ILE A 69 -19.54 13.11 3.68
N GLY A 70 -19.08 14.12 2.94
CA GLY A 70 -17.74 14.13 2.36
C GLY A 70 -16.66 14.07 3.45
N GLY A 71 -16.81 14.85 4.53
CA GLY A 71 -15.90 14.79 5.68
C GLY A 71 -15.90 13.43 6.38
N LEU A 72 -17.07 12.83 6.58
CA LEU A 72 -17.18 11.49 7.16
C LEU A 72 -16.50 10.43 6.27
N PHE A 73 -16.71 10.50 4.95
CA PHE A 73 -16.04 9.61 4.01
C PHE A 73 -14.52 9.77 4.06
N VAL A 74 -14.00 10.99 4.10
CA VAL A 74 -12.54 11.22 4.21
C VAL A 74 -11.97 10.67 5.50
N VAL A 75 -12.65 10.86 6.64
CA VAL A 75 -12.20 10.34 7.95
C VAL A 75 -12.28 8.81 8.00
N VAL A 76 -13.35 8.21 7.46
CA VAL A 76 -13.49 6.75 7.37
C VAL A 76 -12.46 6.17 6.39
N PHE A 77 -12.19 6.83 5.26
CA PHE A 77 -11.17 6.39 4.31
C PHE A 77 -9.76 6.47 4.93
N LEU A 78 -9.45 7.53 5.67
CA LEU A 78 -8.18 7.67 6.39
C LEU A 78 -8.05 6.68 7.55
N ALA A 79 -9.14 6.39 8.27
CA ALA A 79 -9.15 5.39 9.34
C ALA A 79 -9.02 3.96 8.79
N CYS A 80 -9.69 3.62 7.68
CA CYS A 80 -9.55 2.33 6.99
C CYS A 80 -8.17 2.19 6.33
N ALA A 81 -7.63 3.26 5.74
CA ALA A 81 -6.27 3.26 5.18
C ALA A 81 -5.20 3.12 6.28
N GLY A 82 -5.42 3.72 7.46
CA GLY A 82 -4.52 3.59 8.61
C GLY A 82 -4.57 2.22 9.29
N LEU A 83 -5.72 1.55 9.31
CA LEU A 83 -5.86 0.20 9.89
C LEU A 83 -5.30 -0.93 9.00
N ALA A 84 -5.03 -0.66 7.73
CA ALA A 84 -4.31 -1.61 6.86
C ALA A 84 -2.82 -1.74 7.22
N TRP A 85 -2.24 -0.78 7.95
CA TRP A 85 -0.80 -0.80 8.30
C TRP A 85 -0.48 -1.68 9.53
N ALA A 86 -1.47 -2.05 10.34
CA ALA A 86 -1.24 -2.80 11.58
C ALA A 86 -1.55 -4.31 11.48
N VAL A 87 -2.13 -4.78 10.38
CA VAL A 87 -2.39 -6.21 10.12
C VAL A 87 -1.66 -6.71 8.85
N GLY A 88 -0.98 -5.82 8.12
CA GLY A 88 -0.33 -6.07 6.84
C GLY A 88 1.15 -6.48 6.90
N TYR A 89 1.61 -7.19 7.94
CA TYR A 89 2.94 -7.82 7.91
C TYR A 89 2.92 -9.27 7.39
N GLY A 90 1.74 -9.81 7.04
CA GLY A 90 1.56 -11.21 6.65
C GLY A 90 1.14 -11.48 5.20
N ALA A 91 0.67 -10.50 4.46
CA ALA A 91 0.31 -10.69 3.05
C ALA A 91 0.13 -9.32 2.37
N ILE A 92 0.46 -9.27 1.08
CA ILE A 92 0.26 -8.17 0.13
C ILE A 92 1.41 -7.15 0.12
N ASN A 93 2.53 -7.54 -0.51
CA ASN A 93 3.42 -6.59 -1.17
C ASN A 93 3.97 -7.17 -2.49
N THR A 94 3.11 -7.79 -3.31
CA THR A 94 3.50 -8.46 -4.57
C THR A 94 3.58 -7.53 -5.79
N ALA A 95 3.63 -6.21 -5.60
CA ALA A 95 3.70 -5.29 -6.73
C ALA A 95 4.50 -4.03 -6.38
N ILE A 96 5.81 -4.19 -6.16
CA ILE A 96 6.75 -3.07 -6.25
C ILE A 96 7.82 -3.45 -7.27
N GLY A 97 7.65 -2.93 -8.49
CA GLY A 97 8.78 -2.60 -9.37
C GLY A 97 9.32 -3.66 -10.32
N LEU A 98 8.48 -4.49 -10.96
CA LEU A 98 8.94 -5.35 -12.07
C LEU A 98 9.08 -4.53 -13.37
N ASN A 99 10.20 -3.82 -13.52
CA ASN A 99 10.57 -3.11 -14.75
C ASN A 99 11.57 -3.94 -15.56
N ALA A 100 11.17 -5.11 -16.06
CA ALA A 100 11.81 -5.75 -17.21
C ALA A 100 10.88 -6.84 -17.78
N SER A 101 11.04 -7.17 -19.08
CA SER A 101 10.11 -7.93 -19.95
C SER A 101 8.96 -8.64 -19.23
N SER A 102 7.72 -8.22 -19.51
CA SER A 102 6.53 -8.59 -18.73
C SER A 102 6.32 -10.10 -18.58
N GLY A 103 6.86 -10.90 -19.50
CA GLY A 103 6.82 -12.36 -19.41
C GLY A 103 7.81 -12.94 -18.39
N ALA A 104 9.10 -12.58 -18.50
CA ALA A 104 10.15 -13.15 -17.65
C ALA A 104 9.97 -12.78 -16.17
N SER A 105 9.59 -11.52 -15.91
CA SER A 105 9.32 -11.06 -14.54
C SER A 105 8.07 -11.75 -13.96
N THR A 106 7.03 -11.97 -14.76
CA THR A 106 5.83 -12.73 -14.33
C THR A 106 6.18 -14.18 -13.99
N THR A 107 6.91 -14.91 -14.85
CA THR A 107 7.34 -16.29 -14.56
C THR A 107 8.14 -16.36 -13.25
N THR A 108 9.01 -15.37 -13.00
CA THR A 108 9.79 -15.34 -11.76
C THR A 108 8.92 -15.05 -10.54
N ALA A 109 7.96 -14.14 -10.67
CA ALA A 109 7.00 -13.85 -9.61
C ALA A 109 6.13 -15.06 -9.27
N ASP A 110 5.65 -15.80 -10.27
CA ASP A 110 4.89 -17.05 -10.08
C ASP A 110 5.73 -18.12 -9.37
N PHE A 111 6.98 -18.29 -9.77
CA PHE A 111 7.93 -19.20 -9.12
C PHE A 111 8.17 -18.83 -7.65
N LEU A 112 8.47 -17.56 -7.37
CA LEU A 112 8.74 -17.08 -6.01
C LEU A 112 7.49 -17.14 -5.12
N ASP A 113 6.30 -16.87 -5.67
CA ASP A 113 5.02 -17.03 -4.97
C ASP A 113 4.75 -18.50 -4.61
N ALA A 114 5.03 -19.43 -5.54
CA ALA A 114 4.92 -20.85 -5.27
C ALA A 114 5.90 -21.30 -4.18
N LEU A 115 7.15 -20.81 -4.17
CA LEU A 115 8.11 -21.05 -3.08
C LEU A 115 7.63 -20.47 -1.75
N ALA A 116 7.07 -19.27 -1.73
CA ALA A 116 6.50 -18.65 -0.52
C ALA A 116 5.34 -19.45 0.07
N LYS A 117 4.56 -20.13 -0.79
CA LYS A 117 3.46 -21.03 -0.39
C LYS A 117 3.91 -22.45 -0.05
N GLY A 118 5.19 -22.78 -0.26
CA GLY A 118 5.71 -24.15 -0.13
C GLY A 118 5.16 -25.11 -1.19
N ASP A 119 4.62 -24.59 -2.29
CA ASP A 119 4.08 -25.36 -3.41
C ASP A 119 5.17 -25.65 -4.45
N TYR A 120 6.04 -26.60 -4.10
CA TYR A 120 7.18 -26.99 -4.94
C TYR A 120 6.77 -27.64 -6.26
N ASP A 121 5.60 -28.29 -6.28
CA ASP A 121 5.08 -28.92 -7.49
C ASP A 121 4.65 -27.85 -8.52
N ARG A 122 4.13 -26.70 -8.05
CA ARG A 122 3.87 -25.54 -8.89
C ARG A 122 5.15 -24.82 -9.30
N ALA A 123 6.07 -24.56 -8.36
CA ALA A 123 7.34 -23.92 -8.67
C ALA A 123 8.16 -24.71 -9.71
N TYR A 124 8.12 -26.04 -9.66
CA TYR A 124 8.80 -26.89 -10.64
C TYR A 124 8.28 -26.68 -12.08
N LYS A 125 7.02 -26.31 -12.27
CA LYS A 125 6.44 -26.08 -13.60
C LYS A 125 6.99 -24.83 -14.29
N ASP A 126 7.55 -23.90 -13.53
CA ASP A 126 8.17 -22.69 -14.06
C ASP A 126 9.63 -22.91 -14.48
N LEU A 127 10.20 -24.08 -14.12
CA LEU A 127 11.55 -24.47 -14.50
C LEU A 127 11.62 -24.91 -15.97
N GLY A 128 12.71 -24.55 -16.63
CA GLY A 128 13.01 -24.89 -18.01
C GLY A 128 13.89 -26.13 -18.13
N PRO A 129 14.10 -26.63 -19.37
CA PRO A 129 14.92 -27.81 -19.65
C PRO A 129 16.33 -27.76 -19.06
N ALA A 130 16.94 -26.58 -18.98
CA ALA A 130 18.28 -26.42 -18.41
C ALA A 130 18.40 -26.93 -16.96
N VAL A 131 17.30 -26.86 -16.20
CA VAL A 131 17.17 -27.35 -14.83
C VAL A 131 16.50 -28.72 -14.79
N THR A 132 15.39 -28.92 -15.51
CA THR A 132 14.61 -30.16 -15.40
C THR A 132 15.32 -31.38 -15.98
N LEU A 133 16.32 -31.19 -16.85
CA LEU A 133 17.21 -32.28 -17.31
C LEU A 133 18.17 -32.80 -16.24
N ARG A 134 18.47 -31.99 -15.20
CA ARG A 134 19.44 -32.33 -14.14
C ARG A 134 18.80 -32.55 -12.77
N THR A 135 17.54 -32.15 -12.60
CA THR A 135 16.83 -32.21 -11.33
C THR A 135 15.40 -32.67 -11.58
N SER A 136 15.05 -33.81 -11.01
CA SER A 136 13.69 -34.34 -11.04
C SER A 136 12.73 -33.53 -10.15
N PRO A 137 11.40 -33.66 -10.34
CA PRO A 137 10.42 -32.99 -9.48
C PRO A 137 10.61 -33.32 -7.99
N ASP A 138 10.87 -34.59 -7.67
CA ASP A 138 11.03 -35.06 -6.29
C ASP A 138 12.32 -34.51 -5.65
N GLU A 139 13.43 -34.47 -6.39
CA GLU A 139 14.69 -33.87 -5.92
C GLU A 139 14.54 -32.37 -5.66
N PHE A 140 13.89 -31.65 -6.57
CA PHE A 140 13.62 -30.22 -6.39
C PHE A 140 12.74 -29.96 -5.16
N LYS A 141 11.68 -30.76 -5.00
CA LYS A 141 10.79 -30.68 -3.83
C LYS A 141 11.53 -30.99 -2.54
N GLN A 142 12.37 -32.03 -2.52
CA GLN A 142 13.18 -32.38 -1.36
C GLN A 142 14.19 -31.27 -1.02
N GLN A 143 14.79 -30.64 -2.03
CA GLN A 143 15.68 -29.49 -1.85
C GLN A 143 14.95 -28.33 -1.17
N GLY A 144 13.77 -27.96 -1.68
CA GLY A 144 12.95 -26.89 -1.12
C GLY A 144 12.51 -27.17 0.32
N GLN A 145 11.98 -28.37 0.58
CA GLN A 145 11.60 -28.80 1.92
C GLN A 145 12.78 -28.82 2.90
N THR A 146 13.97 -29.17 2.42
CA THR A 146 15.20 -29.10 3.22
C THR A 146 15.53 -27.65 3.54
N ALA A 147 15.50 -26.76 2.56
CA ALA A 147 15.73 -25.33 2.78
C ALA A 147 14.71 -24.73 3.78
N ASP A 148 13.43 -25.09 3.69
CA ASP A 148 12.40 -24.65 4.64
C ASP A 148 12.63 -25.21 6.05
N ARG A 149 13.08 -26.45 6.16
CA ARG A 149 13.43 -27.05 7.46
C ARG A 149 14.60 -26.31 8.10
N CYS A 150 15.66 -26.04 7.33
CA CYS A 150 16.88 -25.38 7.78
C CYS A 150 16.66 -23.89 8.11
N TYR A 151 16.03 -23.17 7.19
CA TYR A 151 16.03 -21.70 7.16
C TYR A 151 14.65 -21.09 7.35
N GLY A 152 13.61 -21.92 7.44
CA GLY A 152 12.23 -21.49 7.50
C GLY A 152 11.65 -21.25 6.10
N THR A 153 10.33 -21.23 6.00
CA THR A 153 9.61 -20.88 4.77
C THR A 153 9.95 -19.46 4.31
N VAL A 154 9.88 -19.23 3.00
CA VAL A 154 9.98 -17.88 2.41
C VAL A 154 8.79 -17.05 2.89
N GLN A 155 9.06 -15.90 3.51
CA GLN A 155 8.04 -14.97 3.98
C GLN A 155 7.83 -13.80 3.02
N ASN A 156 8.92 -13.33 2.40
CA ASN A 156 8.88 -12.17 1.53
C ASN A 156 9.99 -12.25 0.48
N TYR A 157 9.76 -11.64 -0.67
CA TYR A 157 10.73 -11.47 -1.73
C TYR A 157 10.54 -10.11 -2.40
N SER A 158 11.64 -9.49 -2.83
CA SER A 158 11.61 -8.23 -3.57
C SER A 158 12.72 -8.20 -4.61
N GLU A 159 12.42 -7.73 -5.82
CA GLU A 159 13.44 -7.55 -6.85
C GLU A 159 14.46 -6.49 -6.38
N VAL A 160 15.75 -6.79 -6.55
CA VAL A 160 16.83 -5.84 -6.32
C VAL A 160 16.78 -4.77 -7.42
N PRO A 161 16.68 -3.48 -7.09
CA PRO A 161 16.58 -2.41 -8.08
C PRO A 161 17.74 -2.44 -9.08
N ASN A 162 17.41 -2.28 -10.37
CA ASN A 162 18.37 -2.28 -11.48
C ASN A 162 19.19 -3.58 -11.62
N SER A 163 18.70 -4.71 -11.08
CA SER A 163 19.37 -6.01 -11.23
C SER A 163 19.07 -6.72 -12.55
N ALA A 164 18.05 -6.25 -13.28
CA ALA A 164 17.65 -6.83 -14.55
C ALA A 164 18.78 -6.72 -15.60
N SER A 165 19.16 -7.87 -16.16
CA SER A 165 20.11 -7.96 -17.27
C SER A 165 19.51 -8.77 -18.41
N SER A 166 19.76 -8.37 -19.65
CA SER A 166 19.25 -9.05 -20.85
C SER A 166 20.42 -9.40 -21.76
N GLN A 167 20.51 -10.67 -22.15
CA GLN A 167 21.53 -11.17 -23.05
C GLN A 167 20.92 -12.15 -24.05
N GLY A 168 20.64 -11.68 -25.27
CA GLY A 168 19.95 -12.49 -26.28
C GLY A 168 18.57 -12.94 -25.78
N ASN A 169 18.35 -14.26 -25.75
CA ASN A 169 17.11 -14.88 -25.28
C ASN A 169 17.11 -15.13 -23.76
N ASN A 170 18.11 -14.64 -23.04
CA ASN A 170 18.22 -14.80 -21.61
C ASN A 170 17.95 -13.48 -20.89
N GLN A 171 17.30 -13.59 -19.73
CA GLN A 171 17.03 -12.48 -18.85
C GLN A 171 17.31 -12.88 -17.41
N SER A 172 18.11 -12.09 -16.70
CA SER A 172 18.51 -12.37 -15.33
C SER A 172 18.02 -11.29 -14.38
N TYR A 173 17.70 -11.69 -13.16
CA TYR A 173 17.21 -10.84 -12.09
C TYR A 173 17.83 -11.27 -10.76
N SER A 174 17.90 -10.33 -9.81
CA SER A 174 18.29 -10.65 -8.43
C SER A 174 17.14 -10.30 -7.50
N TYR A 175 16.84 -11.21 -6.57
CA TYR A 175 15.76 -11.04 -5.60
C TYR A 175 16.30 -11.13 -4.18
N THR A 176 15.95 -10.18 -3.34
CA THR A 176 16.15 -10.27 -1.89
C THR A 176 15.09 -11.18 -1.30
N ILE A 177 15.49 -12.27 -0.63
CA ILE A 177 14.63 -13.27 -0.02
C ILE A 177 14.69 -13.18 1.50
N THR A 178 13.52 -13.20 2.13
CA THR A 178 13.37 -13.27 3.59
C THR A 178 12.76 -14.62 3.97
N ARG A 179 13.37 -15.33 4.92
CA ARG A 179 12.87 -16.62 5.44
C ARG A 179 12.60 -16.56 6.94
N SER A 180 11.63 -17.34 7.41
CA SER A 180 11.10 -17.26 8.78
C SER A 180 12.09 -17.61 9.90
N LYS A 181 13.16 -18.38 9.64
CA LYS A 181 14.19 -18.70 10.65
C LYS A 181 15.52 -17.97 10.43
N LEU A 182 15.63 -17.15 9.38
CA LEU A 182 16.82 -16.35 9.12
C LEU A 182 16.64 -14.92 9.64
N GLN A 183 17.66 -14.43 10.35
CA GLN A 183 17.71 -13.04 10.81
C GLN A 183 18.16 -12.07 9.71
N LYS A 184 18.85 -12.59 8.69
CA LYS A 184 19.36 -11.81 7.55
C LYS A 184 18.70 -12.33 6.28
N THR A 185 18.35 -11.39 5.40
CA THR A 185 17.94 -11.70 4.03
C THR A 185 19.15 -12.16 3.22
N TYR A 186 18.89 -12.86 2.12
CA TYR A 186 19.91 -13.25 1.14
C TYR A 186 19.43 -12.93 -0.28
N GLU A 187 20.35 -12.89 -1.23
CA GLU A 187 20.02 -12.66 -2.62
C GLU A 187 19.94 -13.97 -3.39
N LEU A 188 18.89 -14.12 -4.20
CA LEU A 188 18.68 -15.21 -5.13
C LEU A 188 18.79 -14.67 -6.55
N HIS A 189 19.76 -15.17 -7.29
CA HIS A 189 19.92 -14.83 -8.71
C HIS A 189 19.14 -15.82 -9.56
N ILE A 190 18.25 -15.31 -10.40
CA ILE A 190 17.40 -16.12 -11.26
C ILE A 190 17.67 -15.71 -12.70
N THR A 191 17.99 -16.70 -13.54
CA THR A 191 18.12 -16.53 -14.98
C THR A 191 17.00 -17.27 -15.68
N LEU A 192 16.32 -16.57 -16.57
CA LEU A 192 15.28 -17.09 -17.43
C LEU A 192 15.79 -17.17 -18.85
N GLN A 193 15.26 -18.13 -19.57
CA GLN A 193 15.46 -18.31 -20.99
C GLN A 193 14.11 -18.31 -21.68
N GLN A 194 14.01 -17.56 -22.77
CA GLN A 194 12.84 -17.59 -23.63
C GLN A 194 12.80 -18.90 -24.40
N ASP A 195 11.62 -19.51 -24.48
CA ASP A 195 11.42 -20.72 -25.28
C ASP A 195 11.75 -20.43 -26.76
N PRO A 196 12.25 -21.43 -27.53
CA PRO A 196 12.63 -21.25 -28.93
C PRO A 196 11.50 -20.70 -29.81
N ASP A 197 10.25 -21.02 -29.47
CA ASP A 197 9.05 -20.57 -30.18
C ASP A 197 8.59 -19.15 -29.77
N GLY A 198 9.31 -18.50 -28.85
CA GLY A 198 9.02 -17.15 -28.36
C GLY A 198 7.80 -17.04 -27.42
N ASN A 199 7.07 -18.14 -27.22
CA ASN A 199 5.76 -18.17 -26.56
C ASN A 199 5.81 -18.24 -25.02
N GLY A 200 6.99 -18.27 -24.41
CA GLY A 200 7.10 -18.46 -22.97
C GLY A 200 8.49 -18.15 -22.43
N TRP A 201 8.54 -17.93 -21.12
CA TRP A 201 9.76 -17.80 -20.36
C TRP A 201 9.81 -18.91 -19.31
N LYS A 202 10.98 -19.53 -19.17
CA LYS A 202 11.24 -20.57 -18.18
C LYS A 202 12.51 -20.26 -17.40
N ILE A 203 12.56 -20.68 -16.15
CA ILE A 203 13.75 -20.52 -15.30
C ILE A 203 14.82 -21.50 -15.77
N ALA A 204 15.91 -20.96 -16.29
CA ALA A 204 17.07 -21.72 -16.75
C ALA A 204 18.11 -21.94 -15.64
N ASP A 205 18.13 -21.05 -14.65
CA ASP A 205 18.99 -21.17 -13.47
C ASP A 205 18.40 -20.39 -12.29
N TYR A 206 18.51 -20.92 -11.08
CA TYR A 206 18.12 -20.26 -9.82
C TYR A 206 19.26 -20.23 -8.79
N GLY A 207 20.52 -20.40 -9.23
CA GLY A 207 21.68 -20.46 -8.33
C GLY A 207 21.93 -21.82 -7.67
N GLY A 208 21.16 -22.85 -8.03
CA GLY A 208 21.41 -24.24 -7.62
C GLY A 208 21.05 -24.58 -6.16
N ASP A 209 20.76 -23.60 -5.32
CA ASP A 209 20.20 -23.77 -3.98
C ASP A 209 19.02 -22.83 -3.74
N LEU A 210 17.99 -23.31 -3.04
CA LEU A 210 16.83 -22.49 -2.67
C LEU A 210 17.05 -21.75 -1.35
N GLY A 211 18.13 -22.06 -0.62
CA GLY A 211 18.57 -21.36 0.58
C GLY A 211 19.61 -20.27 0.30
N PRO A 212 20.22 -19.71 1.37
CA PRO A 212 21.28 -18.71 1.26
C PRO A 212 22.63 -19.28 0.73
N GLY A 213 22.67 -20.55 0.31
CA GLY A 213 23.88 -21.21 -0.16
C GLY A 213 25.04 -21.14 0.83
N GLN A 214 26.27 -21.05 0.31
CA GLN A 214 27.48 -20.96 1.14
C GLN A 214 27.64 -19.63 1.88
N GLN A 215 26.84 -18.62 1.55
CA GLN A 215 26.89 -17.31 2.19
C GLN A 215 26.03 -17.24 3.46
N GLY A 216 25.17 -18.24 3.67
CA GLY A 216 24.30 -18.33 4.83
C GLY A 216 24.86 -19.13 6.00
N PRO A 217 24.19 -19.07 7.17
CA PRO A 217 24.50 -19.99 8.26
C PRO A 217 24.30 -21.43 7.79
N ALA A 218 25.16 -22.35 8.24
CA ALA A 218 24.99 -23.78 7.95
C ALA A 218 23.62 -24.28 8.44
N CYS A 219 22.98 -25.15 7.66
CA CYS A 219 21.79 -25.87 8.11
C CYS A 219 22.11 -26.65 9.39
N LYS A 220 21.33 -26.40 10.45
CA LYS A 220 21.44 -27.09 11.74
C LYS A 220 20.34 -28.10 11.92
#